data_AF-A0A9Q3C3T6-F1
#
_entry.id   AF-A0A9Q3C3T6-F1
#
_cell.length_a   1.000
_cell.length_b   1.000
_cell.length_c   1.000
_cell.angle_alpha   90.00
_cell.angle_beta   90.00
_cell.angle_gamma   90.00
#
_symmetry.space_group_name_H-M   'P 1'
#
loop_
_entity.id
_entity.type
_entity.pdbx_description
1 polymer ?
#
loop_
_entity_poly.entity_id
_entity_poly.type
_entity_poly.pdbx_seq_one_letter_code
_entity_poly.pdbx_strand_id
1 'polypeptide(L)'
;MAQDLVTSAISSQISSNQIVIDCGATHHIFNTKKIFLSLSEITKMTISTGDSTSKLLAEGMETVSILVKNKVLNLVYCLWVLKLNCNLISLLQLLRVQLTITRSVDTFSLRINEDTIFHGKIDNNLMKIELTRPNSLVSTVVDDLWHKRLGHPGHGASLKHFALPDL
;
A
#
# COMPACT_ATOMS: atom_id res chain seq x y z
N MET A 1 -32.44 -35.07 -8.25
CA MET A 1 -31.32 -34.27 -8.78
C MET A 1 -31.11 -33.08 -7.85
N ALA A 2 -30.28 -33.24 -6.82
CA ALA A 2 -29.78 -32.12 -6.02
C ALA A 2 -28.39 -31.80 -6.59
N GLN A 3 -28.19 -30.55 -7.00
CA GLN A 3 -26.93 -30.08 -7.55
C GLN A 3 -26.13 -29.48 -6.39
N ASP A 4 -24.94 -30.00 -6.15
CA ASP A 4 -24.03 -29.55 -5.11
C ASP A 4 -23.55 -28.11 -5.40
N LEU A 5 -23.95 -27.18 -4.54
CA LEU A 5 -23.39 -25.84 -4.48
C LEU A 5 -22.02 -25.91 -3.79
N VAL A 6 -20.97 -26.10 -4.58
CA VAL A 6 -19.58 -25.89 -4.13
C VAL A 6 -19.36 -24.39 -3.99
N THR A 7 -19.62 -23.86 -2.79
CA THR A 7 -19.22 -22.50 -2.44
C THR A 7 -17.71 -22.50 -2.21
N SER A 8 -16.95 -22.21 -3.26
CA SER A 8 -15.53 -21.89 -3.12
C SER A 8 -15.43 -20.63 -2.26
N ALA A 9 -15.09 -20.80 -0.99
CA ALA A 9 -14.67 -19.70 -0.15
C ALA A 9 -13.42 -19.10 -0.81
N ILE A 10 -13.61 -17.98 -1.50
CA ILE A 10 -12.50 -17.09 -1.81
C ILE A 10 -11.94 -16.72 -0.44
N SER A 11 -10.87 -17.39 -0.03
CA SER A 11 -10.01 -16.93 1.04
C SER A 11 -9.54 -15.57 0.60
N SER A 12 -10.27 -14.52 0.99
CA SER A 12 -9.75 -13.18 1.01
C SER A 12 -8.56 -13.30 1.93
N GLN A 13 -7.37 -13.45 1.33
CA GLN A 13 -6.13 -13.17 2.05
C GLN A 13 -6.38 -11.81 2.67
N ILE A 14 -6.61 -11.78 3.98
CA ILE A 14 -6.72 -10.57 4.76
C ILE A 14 -5.31 -10.00 4.66
N SER A 15 -5.05 -9.21 3.62
CA SER A 15 -3.91 -8.33 3.59
C SER A 15 -4.19 -7.38 4.74
N SER A 16 -3.67 -7.67 5.93
CA SER A 16 -3.86 -6.77 7.05
C SER A 16 -3.18 -5.46 6.65
N ASN A 17 -3.96 -4.47 6.24
CA ASN A 17 -3.48 -3.10 6.08
C ASN A 17 -3.02 -2.50 7.42
N GLN A 18 -3.26 -3.25 8.50
CA GLN A 18 -2.72 -2.99 9.81
C GLN A 18 -1.20 -3.18 9.80
N ILE A 19 -0.52 -2.13 10.25
CA ILE A 19 0.91 -2.12 10.47
C ILE A 19 1.13 -1.89 11.96
N VAL A 20 2.05 -2.64 12.55
CA VAL A 20 2.51 -2.43 13.93
C VAL A 20 3.79 -1.61 13.91
N ILE A 21 3.85 -0.58 14.76
CA ILE A 21 5.09 0.14 15.05
C ILE A 21 5.85 -0.66 16.11
N ASP A 22 7.05 -1.14 15.76
CA ASP A 22 7.80 -2.08 16.57
C ASP A 22 9.23 -1.56 16.86
N CYS A 23 9.58 -1.46 18.14
CA CYS A 23 10.93 -1.09 18.59
C CYS A 23 11.91 -2.27 18.58
N GLY A 24 11.42 -3.51 18.60
CA GLY A 24 12.23 -4.72 18.51
C GLY A 24 12.62 -5.09 17.08
N ALA A 25 11.95 -4.53 16.08
CA ALA A 25 12.27 -4.77 14.68
C ALA A 25 13.46 -3.91 14.22
N THR A 26 14.47 -4.56 13.63
CA THR A 26 15.62 -3.86 13.01
C THR A 26 15.31 -3.32 11.62
N HIS A 27 14.35 -3.93 10.91
CA HIS A 27 13.93 -3.53 9.57
C HIS A 27 12.42 -3.27 9.53
N HIS A 28 11.98 -2.39 8.63
CA HIS A 28 10.60 -2.41 8.15
C HIS A 28 10.36 -3.73 7.42
N ILE A 29 9.26 -4.42 7.73
CA ILE A 29 8.95 -5.72 7.13
C ILE A 29 7.49 -5.72 6.68
N PHE A 30 7.26 -6.06 5.42
CA PHE A 30 5.92 -6.13 4.84
C PHE A 30 5.64 -7.52 4.26
N ASN A 31 4.41 -7.99 4.43
CA ASN A 31 3.98 -9.29 3.88
C ASN A 31 3.30 -9.17 2.51
N THR A 32 2.90 -7.96 2.13
CA THR A 32 2.13 -7.71 0.91
C THR A 32 3.03 -7.14 -0.19
N LYS A 33 3.31 -7.96 -1.22
CA LYS A 33 4.15 -7.59 -2.37
C LYS A 33 3.68 -6.31 -3.08
N LYS A 34 2.35 -6.10 -3.16
CA LYS A 34 1.72 -4.95 -3.85
C LYS A 34 2.02 -3.58 -3.23
N ILE A 35 2.57 -3.53 -2.01
CA ILE A 35 2.97 -2.28 -1.35
C ILE A 35 4.27 -1.73 -1.94
N PHE A 36 5.07 -2.60 -2.56
CA PHE A 36 6.33 -2.23 -3.20
C PHE A 36 6.07 -1.86 -4.66
N LEU A 37 6.66 -0.74 -5.13
CA LEU A 37 6.59 -0.32 -6.53
C LEU A 37 7.43 -1.23 -7.44
N SER A 38 8.57 -1.66 -6.91
CA SER A 38 9.47 -2.65 -7.48
C SER A 38 10.08 -3.45 -6.33
N LEU A 39 10.61 -4.63 -6.62
CA LEU A 39 11.32 -5.44 -5.63
C LEU A 39 12.63 -5.90 -6.25
N SER A 40 13.72 -5.58 -5.60
CA SER A 40 15.00 -6.22 -5.88
C SER A 40 15.02 -7.58 -5.18
N GLU A 41 15.28 -8.63 -5.96
CA GLU A 41 15.58 -9.93 -5.38
C GLU A 41 16.85 -9.81 -4.54
N ILE A 42 16.82 -10.40 -3.35
CA ILE A 42 17.98 -10.48 -2.47
C ILE A 42 18.33 -11.95 -2.26
N THR A 43 19.60 -12.22 -1.93
CA THR A 43 19.95 -13.49 -1.32
C THR A 43 19.08 -13.70 -0.09
N LYS A 44 18.35 -14.82 -0.03
CA LYS A 44 17.38 -15.12 1.04
C LYS A 44 18.01 -14.86 2.40
N MET A 45 17.49 -13.85 3.10
CA MET A 45 17.95 -13.47 4.42
C MET A 45 17.05 -14.12 5.46
N THR A 46 17.64 -14.80 6.45
CA THR A 46 16.87 -15.35 7.58
C THR A 46 16.55 -14.22 8.55
N ILE A 47 15.28 -14.10 8.92
CA ILE A 47 14.82 -13.14 9.92
C ILE A 47 14.76 -13.85 11.26
N SER A 48 15.60 -13.41 12.18
CA SER A 48 15.53 -13.83 13.58
C SER A 48 14.32 -13.21 14.23
N THR A 49 13.48 -14.03 14.85
CA THR A 49 12.34 -13.57 15.65
C THR A 49 12.49 -14.03 17.10
N GLY A 50 11.59 -13.59 17.98
CA GLY A 50 11.53 -14.12 19.35
C GLY A 50 11.16 -15.62 19.40
N ASP A 51 10.64 -16.18 18.30
CA ASP A 51 10.46 -17.62 18.12
C ASP A 51 11.67 -18.21 17.40
N SER A 52 12.39 -19.10 18.07
CA SER A 52 13.57 -19.79 17.53
C SER A 52 13.22 -20.94 16.60
N THR A 53 11.95 -21.32 16.48
CA THR A 53 11.51 -22.49 15.73
C THR A 53 10.99 -22.13 14.33
N SER A 54 10.30 -20.99 14.18
CA SER A 54 9.84 -20.52 12.89
C SER A 54 10.95 -19.77 12.13
N LYS A 55 11.24 -20.24 10.91
CA LYS A 55 12.17 -19.57 10.00
C LYS A 55 11.38 -18.64 9.08
N LEU A 56 11.48 -17.33 9.33
CA LEU A 56 11.05 -16.31 8.39
C LEU A 56 12.19 -15.97 7.43
N LEU A 57 11.85 -15.82 6.14
CA LEU A 57 12.81 -15.50 5.08
C LEU A 57 12.37 -14.22 4.38
N ALA A 58 13.30 -13.27 4.25
CA ALA A 58 13.11 -12.14 3.35
C ALA A 58 13.46 -12.56 1.92
N GLU A 59 12.55 -12.28 1.00
CA GLU A 59 12.61 -12.66 -0.41
C GLU A 59 12.91 -11.48 -1.32
N GLY A 60 12.82 -10.25 -0.79
CA GLY A 60 13.16 -9.04 -1.51
C GLY A 60 13.40 -7.87 -0.57
N MET A 61 14.03 -6.83 -1.10
CA MET A 61 14.23 -5.57 -0.39
C MET A 61 13.95 -4.40 -1.34
N GLU A 62 13.21 -3.41 -0.86
CA GLU A 62 13.09 -2.11 -1.53
C GLU A 62 12.55 -1.04 -0.58
N THR A 63 12.38 0.17 -1.10
CA THR A 63 11.70 1.32 -0.55
C THR A 63 10.21 1.14 -0.73
N VAL A 64 9.43 1.36 0.32
CA VAL A 64 7.98 1.50 0.18
C VAL A 64 7.56 2.92 0.49
N SER A 65 6.75 3.47 -0.41
CA SER A 65 6.17 4.80 -0.27
C SER A 65 4.76 4.67 0.29
N ILE A 66 4.52 5.26 1.45
CA ILE A 66 3.20 5.30 2.08
C ILE A 66 2.67 6.73 2.11
N LEU A 67 1.40 6.90 1.76
CA LEU A 67 0.73 8.19 1.83
C LEU A 67 0.16 8.39 3.24
N VAL A 68 0.62 9.42 3.94
CA VAL A 68 0.08 9.82 5.24
C VAL A 68 -0.28 11.30 5.23
N LYS A 69 -1.55 11.63 5.46
CA LYS A 69 -2.06 13.01 5.48
C LYS A 69 -1.55 13.83 4.27
N ASN A 70 -1.64 13.26 3.07
CA ASN A 70 -1.21 13.84 1.80
C ASN A 70 0.30 14.04 1.62
N LYS A 71 1.13 13.60 2.57
CA LYS A 71 2.60 13.53 2.42
C LYS A 71 3.01 12.10 2.11
N VAL A 72 3.97 11.93 1.20
CA VAL A 72 4.57 10.62 0.92
C VAL A 72 5.72 10.41 1.89
N LEU A 73 5.64 9.35 2.70
CA LEU A 73 6.74 8.87 3.54
C LEU A 73 7.42 7.69 2.84
N ASN A 74 8.71 7.84 2.56
CA ASN A 74 9.53 6.77 1.97
C ASN A 74 10.24 6.01 3.08
N LEU A 75 9.86 4.74 3.24
CA LEU A 75 10.50 3.78 4.14
C LEU A 75 11.54 3.03 3.33
N VAL A 76 12.82 3.22 3.63
CA VAL A 76 13.94 2.61 2.89
C VAL A 76 14.32 1.25 3.47
N TYR A 77 14.96 0.40 2.68
CA TYR A 77 15.44 -0.92 3.10
C TYR A 77 14.36 -1.81 3.73
N CYS A 78 13.14 -1.75 3.19
CA CYS A 78 12.03 -2.58 3.65
C CYS A 78 12.18 -4.00 3.11
N LEU A 79 11.99 -4.98 3.98
CA LEU A 79 12.06 -6.39 3.63
C LEU A 79 10.68 -6.93 3.27
N TRP A 80 10.61 -7.70 2.19
CA TRP A 80 9.41 -8.45 1.85
C TRP A 80 9.49 -9.88 2.42
N VAL A 81 8.57 -10.22 3.32
CA VAL A 81 8.49 -11.52 4.01
C VAL A 81 7.06 -12.05 3.94
N LEU A 82 6.82 -13.05 3.07
CA LEU A 82 5.47 -13.54 2.80
C LEU A 82 4.78 -14.15 4.04
N LYS A 83 5.53 -14.87 4.88
CA LYS A 83 5.02 -15.62 6.04
C LYS A 83 4.87 -14.78 7.32
N LEU A 84 4.91 -13.45 7.21
CA LEU A 84 4.80 -12.56 8.35
C LEU A 84 3.32 -12.27 8.69
N ASN A 85 2.97 -12.41 9.98
CA ASN A 85 1.58 -12.31 10.45
C ASN A 85 1.01 -10.88 10.37
N CYS A 86 1.84 -9.85 10.46
CA CYS A 86 1.43 -8.45 10.30
C CYS A 86 2.59 -7.61 9.78
N ASN A 87 2.31 -6.50 9.10
CA ASN A 87 3.37 -5.60 8.65
C ASN A 87 4.00 -4.87 9.85
N LEU A 88 5.30 -4.65 9.79
CA LEU A 88 6.08 -4.01 10.84
C LEU A 88 6.79 -2.77 10.29
N ILE A 89 6.68 -1.66 11.02
CA ILE A 89 7.56 -0.51 10.83
C ILE A 89 8.52 -0.48 12.01
N SER A 90 9.80 -0.70 11.72
CA SER A 90 10.88 -0.48 12.70
C SER A 90 10.88 0.96 13.18
N LEU A 91 10.71 1.14 14.49
CA LEU A 91 10.78 2.45 15.14
C LEU A 91 12.19 3.03 15.02
N LEU A 92 13.22 2.18 15.11
CA LEU A 92 14.62 2.59 15.04
C LEU A 92 15.00 3.04 13.63
N GLN A 93 14.45 2.45 12.57
CA GLN A 93 14.69 2.94 11.20
C GLN A 93 13.95 4.25 10.89
N LEU A 94 12.84 4.55 11.58
CA LEU A 94 12.21 5.87 11.51
C LEU A 94 13.04 6.96 12.19
N LEU A 95 13.84 6.59 13.19
CA LEU A 95 14.62 7.52 13.98
C LEU A 95 15.79 8.08 13.16
N ARG A 96 15.60 9.25 12.54
CA ARG A 96 16.69 9.98 11.88
C ARG A 96 17.37 10.99 12.79
N VAL A 97 16.59 11.70 13.62
CA VAL A 97 17.08 12.72 14.55
C VAL A 97 16.29 12.66 15.85
N GLN A 98 15.02 13.05 15.81
CA GLN A 98 14.12 13.03 16.96
C GLN A 98 12.80 12.37 16.58
N LEU A 99 12.37 11.43 17.43
CA LEU A 99 11.08 10.77 17.32
C LEU A 99 10.35 10.91 18.66
N THR A 100 9.13 11.44 18.61
CA THR A 100 8.27 11.62 19.78
C THR A 100 7.01 10.79 19.61
N ILE A 101 6.70 9.96 20.61
CA ILE A 101 5.45 9.20 20.68
C ILE A 101 4.62 9.79 21.82
N THR A 102 3.42 10.23 21.49
CA THR A 102 2.45 10.71 22.49
C THR A 102 1.27 9.75 22.52
N ARG A 103 1.00 9.19 23.68
CA ARG A 103 -0.17 8.34 23.93
C ARG A 103 -1.34 9.18 24.45
N SER A 104 -2.55 8.85 24.01
CA SER A 104 -3.80 9.36 24.57
C SER A 104 -4.83 8.24 24.64
N VAL A 105 -5.14 7.77 25.86
CA VAL A 105 -6.05 6.65 26.14
C VAL A 105 -5.72 5.40 25.28
N ASP A 106 -6.46 5.21 24.18
CA ASP A 106 -6.38 4.08 23.23
C ASP A 106 -5.85 4.52 21.86
N THR A 107 -5.22 5.69 21.78
CA THR A 107 -4.64 6.24 20.57
C THR A 107 -3.21 6.71 20.81
N PHE A 108 -2.48 6.90 19.72
CA PHE A 108 -1.18 7.53 19.76
C PHE A 108 -0.95 8.42 18.55
N SER A 109 -0.01 9.36 18.70
CA SER A 109 0.58 10.10 17.60
C SER A 109 2.09 9.90 17.61
N LEU A 110 2.66 9.68 16.43
CA LEU A 110 4.11 9.60 16.24
C LEU A 110 4.56 10.78 15.41
N ARG A 111 5.54 11.50 15.93
CA ARG A 111 6.10 12.71 15.34
C ARG A 111 7.59 12.49 15.05
N ILE A 112 8.04 12.89 13.87
CA ILE A 112 9.47 13.04 13.59
C ILE A 112 9.75 14.53 13.53
N ASN A 113 10.68 15.01 14.36
CA ASN A 113 10.88 16.43 14.62
C ASN A 113 9.54 17.07 15.05
N GLU A 114 9.01 18.03 14.26
CA GLU A 114 7.71 18.67 14.52
C GLU A 114 6.54 18.12 13.68
N ASP A 115 6.81 17.23 12.72
CA ASP A 115 5.81 16.70 11.79
C ASP A 115 5.18 15.41 12.33
N THR A 116 3.86 15.42 12.53
CA THR A 116 3.12 14.21 12.89
C THR A 116 3.01 13.30 11.68
N ILE A 117 3.77 12.21 11.68
CA ILE A 117 3.83 11.26 10.57
C ILE A 117 2.85 10.10 10.72
N PHE A 118 2.42 9.74 11.93
CA PHE A 118 1.37 8.74 12.13
C PHE A 118 0.39 9.14 13.21
N HIS A 119 -0.85 8.70 13.02
CA HIS A 119 -1.86 8.60 14.06
C HIS A 119 -2.44 7.19 14.01
N GLY A 120 -2.65 6.58 15.16
CA GLY A 120 -3.09 5.20 15.22
C GLY A 120 -3.77 4.85 16.54
N LYS A 121 -4.15 3.59 16.66
CA LYS A 121 -4.78 3.02 17.85
C LYS A 121 -3.80 2.16 18.62
N ILE A 122 -4.00 2.10 19.92
CA ILE A 122 -3.35 1.14 20.80
C ILE A 122 -4.37 0.04 21.05
N ASP A 123 -4.10 -1.16 20.57
CA ASP A 123 -4.95 -2.32 20.80
C ASP A 123 -4.07 -3.54 21.13
N ASN A 124 -4.45 -4.28 22.16
CA ASN A 124 -3.65 -5.36 22.73
C ASN A 124 -2.20 -4.92 23.06
N ASN A 125 -2.05 -3.71 23.58
CA ASN A 125 -0.76 -3.06 23.86
C ASN A 125 0.17 -2.87 22.65
N LEU A 126 -0.37 -2.97 21.42
CA LEU A 126 0.37 -2.73 20.19
C LEU A 126 -0.06 -1.41 19.56
N MET A 127 0.92 -0.59 19.16
CA MET A 127 0.71 0.61 18.37
C MET A 127 0.41 0.23 16.92
N LYS A 128 -0.86 0.31 16.53
CA LYS A 128 -1.35 -0.08 15.21
C LYS A 128 -1.73 1.15 14.39
N ILE A 129 -1.25 1.19 13.16
CA ILE A 129 -1.68 2.16 12.16
C ILE A 129 -2.39 1.42 11.03
N GLU A 130 -3.37 2.07 10.42
CA GLU A 130 -3.99 1.62 9.19
C GLU A 130 -3.58 2.56 8.06
N LEU A 131 -3.07 2.00 6.98
CA LEU A 131 -2.87 2.80 5.77
C LEU A 131 -4.23 3.02 5.11
N THR A 132 -4.66 4.28 5.04
CA THR A 132 -5.72 4.69 4.11
C THR A 132 -5.22 4.44 2.70
N ARG A 133 -5.73 3.40 2.04
CA ARG A 133 -5.59 3.31 0.58
C ARG A 133 -6.31 4.52 0.00
N PRO A 134 -5.70 5.30 -0.91
CA PRO A 134 -6.50 6.20 -1.72
C PRO A 134 -7.54 5.31 -2.42
N ASN A 135 -8.83 5.62 -2.21
CA ASN A 135 -9.88 5.06 -3.05
C ASN A 135 -9.54 5.53 -4.46
N SER A 136 -8.88 4.69 -5.27
CA SER A 136 -8.88 4.95 -6.70
C SER A 136 -10.35 4.87 -7.08
N LEU A 137 -10.95 6.00 -7.42
CA LEU A 137 -12.12 5.99 -8.28
C LEU A 137 -11.63 5.31 -9.55
N VAL A 138 -11.84 4.00 -9.64
CA VAL A 138 -11.74 3.29 -10.90
C VAL A 138 -12.87 3.87 -11.72
N SER A 139 -12.55 4.88 -12.52
CA SER A 139 -13.41 5.23 -13.63
C SER A 139 -13.36 4.01 -14.55
N THR A 140 -14.33 3.13 -14.42
CA THR A 140 -14.67 2.19 -15.49
C THR A 140 -15.19 3.03 -16.63
N VAL A 141 -14.28 3.71 -17.34
CA VAL A 141 -14.59 4.19 -18.67
C VAL A 141 -14.74 2.93 -19.48
N VAL A 142 -15.98 2.54 -19.74
CA VAL A 142 -16.28 1.61 -20.82
C VAL A 142 -15.80 2.35 -22.07
N ASP A 143 -14.60 2.00 -22.50
CA ASP A 143 -13.79 2.76 -23.47
C ASP A 143 -14.49 2.90 -24.83
N ASP A 144 -15.53 2.09 -25.08
CA ASP A 144 -16.29 2.08 -26.33
C ASP A 144 -17.00 3.40 -26.67
N LEU A 145 -17.50 4.16 -25.69
CA LEU A 145 -18.33 5.34 -26.00
C LEU A 145 -17.50 6.53 -26.49
N TRP A 146 -16.29 6.70 -25.96
CA TRP A 146 -15.38 7.79 -26.35
C TRP A 146 -14.67 7.45 -27.68
N HIS A 147 -14.21 6.20 -27.86
CA HIS A 147 -13.65 5.72 -29.13
C HIS A 147 -14.65 5.85 -30.29
N LYS A 148 -15.95 5.58 -30.07
CA LYS A 148 -17.00 5.74 -31.09
C LYS A 148 -17.32 7.19 -31.46
N ARG A 149 -17.12 8.15 -30.56
CA ARG A 149 -17.45 9.58 -30.80
C ARG A 149 -16.33 10.36 -31.47
N LEU A 150 -15.08 9.92 -31.32
CA LEU A 150 -13.90 10.63 -31.83
C LEU A 150 -13.16 9.91 -32.95
N GLY A 151 -13.48 8.64 -33.22
CA GLY A 151 -12.87 7.88 -34.30
C GLY A 151 -13.80 7.71 -35.49
N HIS A 152 -13.76 8.65 -36.45
CA HIS A 152 -13.89 8.41 -37.90
C HIS A 152 -13.33 9.62 -38.68
N PRO A 153 -12.02 9.68 -38.98
CA PRO A 153 -11.55 10.50 -40.09
C PRO A 153 -11.94 9.79 -41.40
N GLY A 154 -13.16 10.07 -41.88
CA GLY A 154 -13.65 9.54 -43.14
C GLY A 154 -12.79 10.03 -44.30
N HIS A 155 -11.94 9.17 -44.86
CA HIS A 155 -11.42 9.36 -46.20
C HIS A 155 -12.57 9.16 -47.19
N GLY A 156 -13.28 10.25 -47.53
CA GLY A 156 -14.26 10.25 -48.62
C GLY A 156 -15.58 10.97 -48.40
N ALA A 157 -15.68 11.99 -47.54
CA ALA A 157 -16.85 12.88 -47.52
C ALA A 157 -16.41 14.34 -47.69
N SER A 158 -16.19 14.67 -48.96
CA SER A 158 -16.09 16.03 -49.49
C SER A 158 -17.31 16.87 -49.07
N LEU A 159 -17.03 18.07 -48.56
CA LEU A 159 -17.75 19.32 -48.76
C LEU A 159 -19.27 19.22 -48.96
N LYS A 160 -20.01 19.72 -47.97
CA LYS A 160 -21.02 20.79 -48.17
C LYS A 160 -21.60 21.23 -46.84
N HIS A 161 -21.76 22.54 -46.72
CA HIS A 161 -22.65 23.22 -45.79
C HIS A 161 -22.08 23.64 -44.42
N PHE A 162 -21.09 24.54 -44.45
CA PHE A 162 -21.06 25.63 -43.46
C PHE A 162 -21.04 26.95 -44.25
N ALA A 163 -22.24 27.50 -44.47
CA ALA A 163 -22.38 28.89 -44.83
C ALA A 163 -22.02 29.72 -43.58
N LEU A 164 -20.85 30.34 -43.59
CA LEU A 164 -20.52 31.47 -42.72
C LEU A 164 -20.25 32.67 -43.64
N PRO A 165 -20.74 33.88 -43.29
CA PRO A 165 -20.54 35.08 -44.10
C PRO A 165 -19.09 35.57 -44.00
N ASP A 166 -18.58 36.06 -45.13
CA ASP A 166 -17.23 36.60 -45.30
C ASP A 166 -17.02 37.91 -44.51
N LEU A 167 -15.83 38.06 -43.93
CA LEU A 167 -15.20 39.33 -43.53
C LEU A 167 -13.87 39.47 -44.27
#